data_AF-A0A3D0D5S2-F1
#
_entry.id   AF-A0A3D0D5S2-F1
#
_cell.length_a   1.000
_cell.length_b   1.000
_cell.length_c   1.000
_cell.angle_alpha   90.00
_cell.angle_beta   90.00
_cell.angle_gamma   90.00
#
_symmetry.space_group_name_H-M   'P 1'
#
loop_
_entity.id
_entity.type
_entity.pdbx_description
1 polymer ?
#
loop_
_entity_poly.entity_id
_entity_poly.type
_entity_poly.pdbx_seq_one_letter_code
_entity_poly.pdbx_strand_id
1 'polypeptide(L)'
;MANRLAREADVILALGTRMPEMDCSSWKRQHFFHIPPAKLIQVDINPNEIGKIYPVEVGIVGDARLALQQLLDAAKADLPARQPSGWVKSMQSEREKWWNELRTDQQSDDAPISVGRLLGDIAQVLPQDGIFVSGVGVRHAAGQHILFQRPMTHIVASGHGTMGQEVPAALGAKLGRPDVPVIAAVGDGAFRSTMQSVLPAVEYGINVVWVVQNNYSFNIISLYQKRHWERMIGTEFTIEAEGKPYNPDFAELARACGACGTRVERPEDLKPALEEAIAANRPYVLDVIMTQKPRSRASGYWVVNDILSPAWSGEPIQVVGYGRGARSAARDEIVLADGQRAGIDQMRERGQIAVIGAGTMGDGIAQLFAVAGFQSAPGLPRASLARRPAKVSSSGRRAGMTTRSSAATRVSLSC
;
A
#
# COMPACT_ATOMS: atom_id res chain seq x y z
N MET A 1 -6.66 8.09 13.95
CA MET A 1 -6.45 7.98 15.41
C MET A 1 -4.97 8.05 15.80
N ALA A 2 -4.18 6.98 15.62
CA ALA A 2 -2.79 6.90 16.10
C ALA A 2 -1.93 8.08 15.60
N ASN A 3 -2.14 8.52 14.36
CA ASN A 3 -1.48 9.68 13.79
C ASN A 3 -1.71 11.00 14.53
N ARG A 4 -2.96 11.26 14.94
CA ARG A 4 -3.30 12.47 15.69
C ARG A 4 -2.57 12.46 17.03
N LEU A 5 -2.68 11.33 17.75
CA LEU A 5 -2.05 11.14 19.06
C LEU A 5 -0.52 11.24 18.97
N ALA A 6 0.08 10.64 17.95
CA ALA A 6 1.52 10.74 17.69
C ALA A 6 1.97 12.17 17.32
N ARG A 7 1.12 12.92 16.61
CA ARG A 7 1.39 14.31 16.22
C ARG A 7 1.26 15.30 17.37
N GLU A 8 0.33 15.03 18.29
CA GLU A 8 0.00 15.89 19.43
C GLU A 8 0.76 15.51 20.70
N ALA A 9 1.49 14.39 20.70
CA ALA A 9 2.33 13.99 21.81
C ALA A 9 3.41 15.05 22.10
N ASP A 10 3.62 15.33 23.38
CA ASP A 10 4.71 16.16 23.89
C ASP A 10 5.99 15.35 24.15
N VAL A 11 5.84 14.05 24.42
CA VAL A 11 6.93 13.08 24.59
C VAL A 11 6.61 11.79 23.84
N ILE A 12 7.61 11.25 23.13
CA ILE A 12 7.55 9.98 22.41
C ILE A 12 8.66 9.07 22.93
N LEU A 13 8.27 7.88 23.39
CA LEU A 13 9.19 6.79 23.74
C LEU A 13 9.22 5.77 22.60
N ALA A 14 10.28 5.79 21.81
CA ALA A 14 10.52 4.85 20.71
C ALA A 14 11.37 3.67 21.21
N LEU A 15 10.82 2.45 21.14
CA LEU A 15 11.45 1.24 21.69
C LEU A 15 11.69 0.23 20.56
N GLY A 16 12.95 -0.09 20.27
CA GLY A 16 13.33 -1.09 19.26
C GLY A 16 12.78 -0.78 17.87
N THR A 17 12.66 0.50 17.53
CA THR A 17 12.15 0.95 16.23
C THR A 17 13.12 1.91 15.57
N ARG A 18 13.43 1.61 14.30
CA ARG A 18 14.24 2.42 13.40
C ARG A 18 13.50 3.64 12.80
N MET A 19 12.28 3.91 13.27
CA MET A 19 11.40 4.99 12.79
C MET A 19 11.35 5.07 11.25
N PRO A 20 11.06 3.94 10.56
CA PRO A 20 11.19 3.88 9.11
C PRO A 20 10.16 4.76 8.41
N GLU A 21 10.45 5.11 7.16
CA GLU A 21 9.59 5.97 6.34
C GLU A 21 8.13 5.56 6.45
N MET A 22 7.90 4.26 6.22
CA MET A 22 6.64 3.52 6.13
C MET A 22 5.81 3.47 7.41
N ASP A 23 6.43 3.66 8.57
CA ASP A 23 5.72 3.70 9.84
C ASP A 23 5.54 5.14 10.33
N CYS A 24 6.26 6.09 9.71
CA CYS A 24 6.33 7.49 10.11
C CYS A 24 5.66 8.46 9.11
N SER A 25 4.78 7.96 8.23
CA SER A 25 4.05 8.75 7.22
C SER A 25 4.95 9.63 6.33
N SER A 26 5.96 9.01 5.71
CA SER A 26 6.98 9.71 4.91
C SER A 26 7.66 10.86 5.66
N TRP A 27 7.79 10.70 6.97
CA TRP A 27 8.37 11.67 7.92
C TRP A 27 7.76 13.07 7.84
N LYS A 28 6.52 13.18 7.33
CA LYS A 28 5.82 14.45 7.21
C LYS A 28 5.28 14.87 8.57
N ARG A 29 5.91 15.89 9.18
CA ARG A 29 5.56 16.42 10.50
C ARG A 29 4.09 16.79 10.65
N GLN A 30 3.45 17.29 9.58
CA GLN A 30 2.04 17.64 9.60
C GLN A 30 1.08 16.45 9.68
N HIS A 31 1.55 15.22 9.46
CA HIS A 31 0.72 14.02 9.37
C HIS A 31 0.97 12.99 10.46
N PHE A 32 2.15 12.98 11.07
CA PHE A 32 2.52 11.99 12.09
C PHE A 32 3.42 12.63 13.16
N PHE A 33 4.65 12.16 13.38
CA PHE A 33 5.51 12.70 14.43
C PHE A 33 5.92 14.17 14.20
N HIS A 34 5.56 15.04 15.13
CA HIS A 34 5.94 16.46 15.15
C HIS A 34 7.12 16.68 16.11
N ILE A 35 8.32 16.28 15.65
CA ILE A 35 9.57 16.36 16.41
C ILE A 35 10.53 17.32 15.68
N PRO A 36 10.93 18.46 16.29
CA PRO A 36 10.33 19.14 17.47
C PRO A 36 8.89 19.67 17.21
N PRO A 37 8.12 20.08 18.23
CA PRO A 37 8.50 20.33 19.64
C PRO A 37 8.41 19.12 20.57
N ALA A 38 7.88 17.99 20.12
CA ALA A 38 7.84 16.78 20.94
C ALA A 38 9.27 16.31 21.29
N LYS A 39 9.46 15.83 22.52
CA LYS A 39 10.73 15.24 22.96
C LYS A 39 10.77 13.76 22.61
N LEU A 40 11.84 13.31 21.95
CA LEU A 40 12.02 11.91 21.58
C LEU A 40 13.01 11.22 22.53
N ILE A 41 12.55 10.16 23.20
CA ILE A 41 13.39 9.18 23.90
C ILE A 41 13.46 7.96 22.99
N GLN A 42 14.66 7.60 22.53
CA GLN A 42 14.85 6.47 21.62
C GLN A 42 15.73 5.40 22.26
N VAL A 43 15.21 4.18 22.31
CA VAL A 43 15.93 2.98 22.76
C VAL A 43 16.13 2.07 21.55
N ASP A 44 17.37 1.79 21.19
CA ASP A 44 17.69 0.84 20.13
C ASP A 44 18.97 0.07 20.47
N ILE A 45 19.05 -1.18 20.03
CA ILE A 45 20.25 -2.00 20.24
C ILE A 45 21.37 -1.62 19.26
N ASN A 46 21.01 -1.05 18.11
CA ASN A 46 21.96 -0.55 17.13
C ASN A 46 22.19 0.96 17.34
N PRO A 47 23.41 1.39 17.74
CA PRO A 47 23.70 2.81 17.97
C PRO A 47 23.50 3.68 16.72
N ASN A 48 23.59 3.10 15.52
CA ASN A 48 23.39 3.84 14.26
C ASN A 48 21.93 4.24 14.01
N GLU A 49 20.97 3.71 14.76
CA GLU A 49 19.56 4.08 14.65
C GLU A 49 19.20 5.30 15.51
N ILE A 50 19.99 5.57 16.54
CA ILE A 50 19.75 6.66 17.49
C ILE A 50 19.95 8.00 16.79
N GLY A 51 18.89 8.82 16.75
CA GLY A 51 18.96 10.15 16.15
C GLY A 51 19.07 10.17 14.63
N LYS A 52 18.96 9.01 13.96
CA LYS A 52 19.13 8.89 12.50
C LYS A 52 18.08 9.66 11.70
N ILE A 53 16.83 9.64 12.17
CA ILE A 53 15.67 10.21 11.46
C ILE A 53 15.15 11.48 12.15
N TYR A 54 15.02 11.44 13.47
CA TYR A 54 14.49 12.54 14.28
C TYR A 54 15.52 12.93 15.35
N PRO A 55 15.63 14.22 15.73
CA PRO A 55 16.50 14.61 16.83
C PRO A 55 16.03 13.97 18.14
N VAL A 56 16.95 13.34 18.87
CA VAL A 56 16.67 12.69 20.16
C VAL A 56 16.95 13.65 21.31
N GLU A 57 16.05 13.68 22.29
CA GLU A 57 16.30 14.29 23.60
C GLU A 57 17.18 13.35 24.46
N VAL A 58 16.86 12.05 24.42
CA VAL A 58 17.61 11.00 25.12
C VAL A 58 17.74 9.79 24.20
N GLY A 59 18.98 9.39 23.91
CA GLY A 59 19.30 8.16 23.19
C GLY A 59 19.84 7.11 24.14
N ILE A 60 19.26 5.91 24.12
CA ILE A 60 19.67 4.76 24.94
C ILE A 60 20.07 3.63 24.00
N VAL A 61 21.35 3.26 24.04
CA VAL A 61 21.86 2.12 23.28
C VAL A 61 21.75 0.87 24.17
N GLY A 62 20.87 -0.06 23.81
CA GLY A 62 20.67 -1.27 24.59
C GLY A 62 19.51 -2.13 24.14
N ASP A 63 19.44 -3.34 24.70
CA ASP A 63 18.32 -4.25 24.49
C ASP A 63 17.01 -3.65 25.03
N ALA A 64 15.97 -3.65 24.20
CA ALA A 64 14.68 -3.03 24.53
C ALA A 64 14.03 -3.64 25.78
N ARG A 65 14.16 -4.96 25.99
CA ARG A 65 13.61 -5.64 27.17
C ARG A 65 14.36 -5.22 28.43
N LEU A 66 15.69 -5.18 28.40
CA LEU A 66 16.50 -4.75 29.55
C LEU A 66 16.27 -3.27 29.90
N ALA A 67 16.17 -2.40 28.89
CA ALA A 67 15.87 -0.97 29.10
C ALA A 67 14.47 -0.77 29.71
N LEU A 68 13.45 -1.47 29.18
CA LEU A 68 12.10 -1.44 29.73
C LEU A 68 12.02 -1.95 31.17
N GLN A 69 12.77 -3.01 31.49
CA GLN A 69 12.83 -3.53 32.85
C GLN A 69 13.37 -2.48 33.84
N GLN A 70 14.48 -1.82 33.49
CA GLN A 70 15.05 -0.76 34.32
C GLN A 70 14.10 0.44 34.48
N LEU A 71 13.44 0.86 33.39
CA LEU A 71 12.42 1.93 33.45
C LEU A 71 11.24 1.55 34.34
N LEU A 72 10.78 0.30 34.27
CA LEU A 72 9.70 -0.21 35.10
C LEU A 72 10.09 -0.25 36.58
N ASP A 73 11.29 -0.72 36.89
CA ASP A 73 11.78 -0.81 38.27
C ASP A 73 11.94 0.57 38.90
N ALA A 74 12.51 1.53 38.16
CA ALA A 74 12.59 2.93 38.58
C ALA A 74 11.20 3.55 38.77
N ALA A 75 10.27 3.32 37.83
CA ALA A 75 8.91 3.83 37.95
C ALA A 75 8.16 3.28 39.18
N LYS A 76 8.36 2.01 39.53
CA LYS A 76 7.75 1.40 40.72
C LYS A 76 8.34 1.92 42.03
N ALA A 77 9.63 2.23 42.03
CA ALA A 77 10.30 2.77 43.21
C ALA A 77 9.88 4.22 43.49
N ASP A 78 9.82 5.05 42.44
CA ASP A 78 9.81 6.51 42.61
C ASP A 78 8.47 7.18 42.24
N LEU A 79 7.57 6.49 41.52
CA LEU A 79 6.32 7.09 41.04
C LEU A 79 5.08 6.49 41.71
N PRO A 80 4.13 7.32 42.16
CA PRO A 80 2.85 6.83 42.66
C PRO A 80 2.03 6.22 41.52
N ALA A 81 1.16 5.27 41.86
CA ALA A 81 0.17 4.74 40.93
C ALA A 81 -0.69 5.88 40.37
N ARG A 82 -0.85 5.92 39.04
CA ARG A 82 -1.61 6.96 38.35
C ARG A 82 -2.93 6.40 37.83
N GLN A 83 -3.99 7.19 37.99
CA GLN A 83 -5.24 6.94 37.28
C GLN A 83 -5.11 7.35 35.80
N PRO A 84 -5.83 6.70 34.87
CA PRO A 84 -5.83 7.10 33.46
C PRO A 84 -6.16 8.59 33.31
N SER A 85 -5.24 9.35 32.72
CA SER A 85 -5.43 10.78 32.44
C SER A 85 -6.51 11.00 31.39
N GLY A 86 -6.94 12.26 31.20
CA GLY A 86 -7.83 12.63 30.10
C GLY A 86 -7.30 12.21 28.72
N TRP A 87 -5.98 12.27 28.53
CA TRP A 87 -5.30 11.78 27.33
C TRP A 87 -5.51 10.27 27.13
N VAL A 88 -5.28 9.45 28.16
CA VAL A 88 -5.47 7.98 28.08
C VAL A 88 -6.93 7.64 27.79
N LYS A 89 -7.88 8.31 28.44
CA LYS A 89 -9.32 8.12 28.18
C LYS A 89 -9.70 8.51 26.75
N SER A 90 -9.15 9.61 26.21
CA SER A 90 -9.33 10.00 24.80
C SER A 90 -8.80 8.91 23.85
N MET A 91 -7.62 8.33 24.12
CA MET A 91 -7.09 7.23 23.30
C MET A 91 -8.01 6.01 23.30
N GLN A 92 -8.57 5.64 24.46
CA GLN A 92 -9.49 4.51 24.58
C GLN A 92 -10.78 4.73 23.78
N SER A 93 -11.40 5.91 23.92
CA SER A 93 -12.62 6.28 23.19
C SER A 93 -12.40 6.31 21.66
N GLU A 94 -11.28 6.85 21.19
CA GLU A 94 -10.95 6.88 19.77
C GLU A 94 -10.69 5.49 19.18
N ARG A 95 -10.12 4.58 19.99
CA ARG A 95 -9.91 3.18 19.60
C ARG A 95 -11.24 2.46 19.42
N GLU A 96 -12.19 2.67 20.33
CA GLU A 96 -13.55 2.11 20.21
C GLU A 96 -14.26 2.65 18.98
N LYS A 97 -14.17 3.96 18.73
CA LYS A 97 -14.71 4.60 17.53
C LYS A 97 -14.13 3.99 16.25
N TRP A 98 -12.81 3.81 16.19
CA TRP A 98 -12.14 3.19 15.04
C TRP A 98 -12.68 1.79 14.74
N TRP A 99 -12.80 0.93 15.76
CA TRP A 99 -13.33 -0.42 15.57
C TRP A 99 -14.79 -0.42 15.12
N ASN A 100 -15.61 0.47 15.66
CA ASN A 100 -17.00 0.62 15.24
C ASN A 100 -17.11 1.06 13.77
N GLU A 101 -16.27 2.01 13.33
CA GLU A 101 -16.26 2.49 11.95
C GLU A 101 -15.79 1.43 10.94
N LEU A 102 -14.82 0.59 11.33
CA LEU A 102 -14.34 -0.49 10.46
C LEU A 102 -15.36 -1.61 10.24
N ARG A 103 -16.33 -1.78 11.13
CA ARG A 103 -17.36 -2.82 10.97
C ARG A 103 -18.10 -2.70 9.65
N THR A 104 -18.39 -1.50 9.17
CA THR A 104 -19.05 -1.29 7.88
C THR A 104 -18.25 -1.90 6.73
N ASP A 105 -16.93 -1.73 6.75
CA ASP A 105 -16.05 -2.26 5.70
C ASP A 105 -15.87 -3.79 5.85
N GLN A 106 -15.79 -4.28 7.10
CA GLN A 106 -15.64 -5.70 7.43
C GLN A 106 -16.90 -6.53 7.17
N GLN A 107 -18.08 -5.92 7.20
CA GLN A 107 -19.37 -6.58 7.01
C GLN A 107 -20.01 -6.21 5.67
N SER A 108 -19.24 -5.69 4.72
CA SER A 108 -19.72 -5.38 3.38
C SER A 108 -20.12 -6.66 2.64
N ASP A 109 -21.31 -6.65 2.06
CA ASP A 109 -21.84 -7.72 1.18
C ASP A 109 -21.61 -7.40 -0.31
N ASP A 110 -20.67 -6.52 -0.62
CA ASP A 110 -20.31 -6.18 -2.00
C ASP A 110 -19.65 -7.40 -2.69
N ALA A 111 -20.06 -7.65 -3.94
CA ALA A 111 -19.42 -8.59 -4.85
C ALA A 111 -18.96 -7.84 -6.12
N PRO A 112 -17.70 -7.99 -6.58
CA PRO A 112 -16.58 -8.75 -5.99
C PRO A 112 -16.15 -8.31 -4.58
N ILE A 113 -15.53 -9.22 -3.83
CA ILE A 113 -15.23 -9.06 -2.40
C ILE A 113 -14.25 -7.90 -2.14
N SER A 114 -14.48 -7.16 -1.06
CA SER A 114 -13.60 -6.06 -0.63
C SER A 114 -12.48 -6.54 0.30
N VAL A 115 -11.37 -5.80 0.34
CA VAL A 115 -10.26 -6.07 1.28
C VAL A 115 -10.71 -5.98 2.74
N GLY A 116 -11.61 -5.04 3.05
CA GLY A 116 -12.18 -4.89 4.39
C GLY A 116 -12.95 -6.13 4.83
N ARG A 117 -13.84 -6.65 3.96
CA ARG A 117 -14.58 -7.90 4.19
C ARG A 117 -13.64 -9.08 4.37
N LEU A 118 -12.68 -9.25 3.46
CA LEU A 118 -11.67 -10.31 3.53
C LEU A 118 -10.92 -10.32 4.86
N LEU A 119 -10.35 -9.18 5.27
CA LEU A 119 -9.59 -9.09 6.51
C LEU A 119 -10.47 -9.19 7.75
N GLY A 120 -11.72 -8.74 7.67
CA GLY A 120 -12.71 -8.89 8.74
C GLY A 120 -13.07 -10.36 8.99
N ASP A 121 -13.21 -11.16 7.95
CA ASP A 121 -13.47 -12.60 8.08
C ASP A 121 -12.20 -13.34 8.55
N ILE A 122 -11.02 -13.01 8.03
CA ILE A 122 -9.74 -13.54 8.54
C ILE A 122 -9.55 -13.23 10.03
N ALA A 123 -9.86 -12.00 10.48
CA ALA A 123 -9.75 -11.61 11.87
C ALA A 123 -10.65 -12.43 12.82
N GLN A 124 -11.79 -12.93 12.32
CA GLN A 124 -12.73 -13.73 13.10
C GLN A 124 -12.32 -15.20 13.21
N VAL A 125 -11.73 -15.76 12.16
CA VAL A 125 -11.42 -17.20 12.06
C VAL A 125 -10.00 -17.54 12.50
N LEU A 126 -9.06 -16.59 12.39
CA LEU A 126 -7.68 -16.79 12.82
C LEU A 126 -7.61 -16.73 14.36
N PRO A 127 -7.12 -17.78 15.05
CA PRO A 127 -6.93 -17.73 16.50
C PRO A 127 -5.84 -16.72 16.86
N GLN A 128 -5.85 -16.25 18.12
CA GLN A 128 -4.92 -15.20 18.59
C GLN A 128 -3.43 -15.54 18.43
N ASP A 129 -3.09 -16.83 18.35
CA ASP A 129 -1.74 -17.35 18.12
C ASP A 129 -1.50 -17.90 16.73
N GLY A 130 -2.52 -17.88 15.87
CA GLY A 130 -2.40 -18.14 14.45
C GLY A 130 -1.51 -17.07 13.80
N ILE A 131 -0.84 -17.45 12.72
CA ILE A 131 0.08 -16.56 12.02
C ILE A 131 -0.58 -16.07 10.74
N PHE A 132 -0.60 -14.75 10.58
CA PHE A 132 -0.99 -14.10 9.35
C PHE A 132 0.25 -13.63 8.58
N VAL A 133 0.39 -14.08 7.34
CA VAL A 133 1.42 -13.59 6.43
C VAL A 133 0.75 -12.69 5.40
N SER A 134 1.10 -11.41 5.38
CA SER A 134 0.47 -10.45 4.46
C SER A 134 1.38 -10.12 3.30
N GLY A 135 0.87 -10.20 2.07
CA GLY A 135 1.50 -9.61 0.92
C GLY A 135 1.58 -8.08 1.00
N VAL A 136 2.50 -7.50 0.24
CA VAL A 136 2.80 -6.06 0.30
C VAL A 136 1.63 -5.15 -0.08
N GLY A 137 0.70 -5.65 -0.90
CA GLY A 137 -0.51 -4.92 -1.30
C GLY A 137 -1.56 -4.79 -0.19
N VAL A 138 -1.57 -5.71 0.80
CA VAL A 138 -2.59 -5.76 1.86
C VAL A 138 -2.04 -5.41 3.25
N ARG A 139 -0.72 -5.28 3.41
CA ARG A 139 -0.05 -5.04 4.70
C ARG A 139 -0.61 -3.89 5.54
N HIS A 140 -0.98 -2.78 4.91
CA HIS A 140 -1.50 -1.61 5.62
C HIS A 140 -2.92 -1.86 6.12
N ALA A 141 -3.75 -2.47 5.28
CA ALA A 141 -5.09 -2.88 5.65
C ALA A 141 -5.06 -3.97 6.73
N ALA A 142 -4.07 -4.88 6.70
CA ALA A 142 -3.90 -5.91 7.73
C ALA A 142 -3.78 -5.29 9.14
N GLY A 143 -2.90 -4.31 9.32
CA GLY A 143 -2.76 -3.60 10.61
C GLY A 143 -3.94 -2.69 10.97
N GLN A 144 -4.83 -2.38 10.03
CA GLN A 144 -6.07 -1.64 10.28
C GLN A 144 -7.18 -2.56 10.77
N HIS A 145 -7.37 -3.71 10.12
CA HIS A 145 -8.51 -4.60 10.30
C HIS A 145 -8.26 -5.74 11.29
N ILE A 146 -7.00 -6.10 11.56
CA ILE A 146 -6.64 -7.22 12.43
C ILE A 146 -5.86 -6.72 13.63
N LEU A 147 -6.32 -7.07 14.84
CA LEU A 147 -5.60 -6.82 16.09
C LEU A 147 -4.68 -8.00 16.41
N PHE A 148 -3.39 -7.86 16.11
CA PHE A 148 -2.38 -8.84 16.50
C PHE A 148 -1.98 -8.66 17.97
N GLN A 149 -2.34 -9.64 18.81
CA GLN A 149 -2.12 -9.56 20.26
C GLN A 149 -0.84 -10.25 20.74
N ARG A 150 -0.23 -11.09 19.91
CA ARG A 150 1.01 -11.80 20.22
C ARG A 150 2.11 -11.37 19.26
N PRO A 151 3.36 -11.18 19.73
CA PRO A 151 4.49 -10.94 18.83
C PRO A 151 4.65 -12.11 17.84
N MET A 152 5.24 -11.82 16.67
CA MET A 152 5.55 -12.82 15.64
C MET A 152 4.33 -13.54 15.02
N THR A 153 3.11 -13.00 15.17
CA THR A 153 1.91 -13.53 14.50
C THR A 153 1.49 -12.75 13.26
N HIS A 154 2.17 -11.64 12.95
CA HIS A 154 2.04 -10.95 11.66
C HIS A 154 3.40 -10.88 10.98
N ILE A 155 3.51 -11.48 9.79
CA ILE A 155 4.74 -11.53 9.00
C ILE A 155 4.50 -10.78 7.69
N VAL A 156 5.41 -9.88 7.34
CA VAL A 156 5.35 -9.09 6.11
C VAL A 156 6.73 -8.65 5.64
N ALA A 157 6.96 -8.66 4.32
CA ALA A 157 8.11 -8.02 3.70
C ALA A 157 8.00 -6.47 3.72
N SER A 158 8.08 -5.85 4.90
CA SER A 158 7.90 -4.40 5.06
C SER A 158 9.08 -3.59 4.49
N GLY A 159 10.32 -4.00 4.76
CA GLY A 159 11.51 -3.23 4.38
C GLY A 159 11.72 -3.10 2.87
N HIS A 160 11.94 -4.22 2.17
CA HIS A 160 12.20 -4.22 0.72
C HIS A 160 10.91 -4.19 -0.12
N GLY A 161 9.76 -4.50 0.48
CA GLY A 161 8.49 -4.51 -0.25
C GLY A 161 8.40 -5.58 -1.34
N THR A 162 9.10 -6.71 -1.18
CA THR A 162 9.18 -7.77 -2.21
C THR A 162 7.87 -8.53 -2.35
N MET A 163 7.24 -8.43 -3.53
CA MET A 163 6.06 -9.22 -3.89
C MET A 163 6.38 -10.71 -4.02
N GLY A 164 5.45 -11.57 -3.60
CA GLY A 164 5.57 -13.02 -3.72
C GLY A 164 6.35 -13.66 -2.58
N GLN A 165 6.98 -12.88 -1.70
CA GLN A 165 7.66 -13.41 -0.50
C GLN A 165 6.69 -14.13 0.44
N GLU A 166 5.46 -13.65 0.52
CA GLU A 166 4.45 -14.15 1.43
C GLU A 166 4.02 -15.60 1.16
N VAL A 167 4.20 -16.12 -0.07
CA VAL A 167 3.87 -17.51 -0.44
C VAL A 167 4.84 -18.51 0.21
N PRO A 168 6.18 -18.46 -0.05
CA PRO A 168 7.15 -19.33 0.60
C PRO A 168 7.33 -19.02 2.10
N ALA A 169 7.15 -17.76 2.52
CA ALA A 169 7.30 -17.40 3.92
C ALA A 169 6.25 -18.04 4.82
N ALA A 170 5.05 -18.31 4.29
CA ALA A 170 4.03 -19.04 5.01
C ALA A 170 4.44 -20.48 5.35
N LEU A 171 5.22 -21.15 4.47
CA LEU A 171 5.79 -22.46 4.77
C LEU A 171 6.78 -22.34 5.93
N GLY A 172 7.67 -21.35 5.88
CA GLY A 172 8.63 -21.10 6.96
C GLY A 172 7.95 -20.81 8.30
N ALA A 173 6.88 -20.01 8.28
CA ALA A 173 6.06 -19.72 9.45
C ALA A 173 5.42 -21.00 10.02
N LYS A 174 4.85 -21.85 9.16
CA LYS A 174 4.24 -23.12 9.56
C LYS A 174 5.27 -24.11 10.10
N LEU A 175 6.46 -24.20 9.49
CA LEU A 175 7.55 -25.03 9.99
C LEU A 175 8.08 -24.55 11.34
N GLY A 176 8.17 -23.23 11.54
CA GLY A 176 8.60 -22.65 12.82
C GLY A 176 7.56 -22.78 13.94
N ARG A 177 6.28 -22.91 13.58
CA ARG A 177 5.15 -23.06 14.51
C ARG A 177 4.13 -24.06 13.94
N PRO A 178 4.42 -25.38 14.01
CA PRO A 178 3.61 -26.40 13.36
C PRO A 178 2.19 -26.53 13.94
N ASP A 179 2.00 -26.16 15.20
CA ASP A 179 0.73 -26.39 15.92
C ASP A 179 -0.33 -25.29 15.73
N VAL A 180 0.02 -24.17 15.08
CA VAL A 180 -0.90 -23.05 14.86
C VAL A 180 -1.29 -22.94 13.39
N PRO A 181 -2.50 -22.46 13.07
CA PRO A 181 -2.86 -22.20 11.68
C PRO A 181 -2.05 -21.03 11.12
N VAL A 182 -1.72 -21.13 9.83
CA VAL A 182 -1.01 -20.09 9.08
C VAL A 182 -1.86 -19.72 7.87
N ILE A 183 -2.26 -18.45 7.80
CA ILE A 183 -3.00 -17.88 6.67
C ILE A 183 -2.12 -16.85 5.98
N ALA A 184 -1.95 -16.99 4.66
CA ALA A 184 -1.21 -16.05 3.83
C ALA A 184 -2.16 -15.31 2.88
N ALA A 185 -2.33 -14.01 3.04
CA ALA A 185 -3.08 -13.19 2.08
C ALA A 185 -2.14 -12.71 0.97
N VAL A 186 -2.34 -13.23 -0.23
CA VAL A 186 -1.46 -13.10 -1.40
C VAL A 186 -2.18 -12.40 -2.54
N GLY A 187 -1.53 -11.47 -3.25
CA GLY A 187 -2.10 -10.97 -4.51
C GLY A 187 -1.99 -12.03 -5.60
N ASP A 188 -2.94 -12.10 -6.54
CA ASP A 188 -2.86 -12.98 -7.72
C ASP A 188 -1.55 -12.84 -8.50
N GLY A 189 -1.08 -11.62 -8.74
CA GLY A 189 0.21 -11.39 -9.40
C GLY A 189 1.42 -11.87 -8.59
N ALA A 190 1.34 -11.77 -7.25
CA ALA A 190 2.37 -12.28 -6.35
C ALA A 190 2.37 -13.82 -6.30
N PHE A 191 1.17 -14.42 -6.28
CA PHE A 191 0.97 -15.86 -6.30
C PHE A 191 1.50 -16.46 -7.60
N ARG A 192 1.20 -15.86 -8.76
CA ARG A 192 1.77 -16.26 -10.07
C ARG A 192 3.30 -16.32 -10.09
N SER A 193 3.96 -15.49 -9.29
CA SER A 193 5.43 -15.43 -9.24
C SER A 193 6.05 -16.54 -8.41
N THR A 194 5.30 -17.12 -7.46
CA THR A 194 5.85 -18.00 -6.41
C THR A 194 4.97 -19.20 -6.03
N MET A 195 3.92 -19.49 -6.80
CA MET A 195 2.97 -20.58 -6.54
C MET A 195 3.60 -21.98 -6.57
N GLN A 196 4.79 -22.14 -7.15
CA GLN A 196 5.57 -23.38 -7.08
C GLN A 196 5.83 -23.82 -5.63
N SER A 197 5.70 -22.92 -4.64
CA SER A 197 5.76 -23.24 -3.22
C SER A 197 4.63 -24.16 -2.73
N VAL A 198 3.54 -24.31 -3.49
CA VAL A 198 2.49 -25.30 -3.19
C VAL A 198 3.03 -26.72 -3.33
N LEU A 199 3.95 -26.98 -4.26
CA LEU A 199 4.55 -28.30 -4.50
C LEU A 199 5.27 -28.84 -3.24
N PRO A 200 6.25 -28.14 -2.64
CA PRO A 200 6.90 -28.62 -1.43
C PRO A 200 5.93 -28.65 -0.24
N ALA A 201 4.92 -27.77 -0.19
CA ALA A 201 3.93 -27.85 0.88
C ALA A 201 3.15 -29.17 0.84
N VAL A 202 2.82 -29.69 -0.35
CA VAL A 202 2.22 -31.01 -0.51
C VAL A 202 3.23 -32.11 -0.23
N GLU A 203 4.43 -32.03 -0.79
CA GLU A 203 5.51 -33.02 -0.63
C GLU A 203 5.85 -33.28 0.85
N TYR A 204 5.90 -32.23 1.65
CA TYR A 204 6.30 -32.29 3.07
C TYR A 204 5.13 -32.17 4.05
N GLY A 205 3.88 -32.11 3.59
CA GLY A 205 2.70 -31.97 4.46
C GLY A 205 2.67 -30.67 5.28
N ILE A 206 3.10 -29.55 4.70
CA ILE A 206 3.17 -28.24 5.36
C ILE A 206 1.83 -27.51 5.18
N ASN A 207 0.97 -27.60 6.20
CA ASN A 207 -0.42 -27.15 6.11
C ASN A 207 -0.56 -25.63 6.24
N VAL A 208 -0.55 -24.94 5.10
CA VAL A 208 -0.75 -23.49 4.96
C VAL A 208 -2.05 -23.23 4.19
N VAL A 209 -2.76 -22.17 4.59
CA VAL A 209 -3.89 -21.62 3.81
C VAL A 209 -3.42 -20.38 3.06
N TRP A 210 -3.33 -20.44 1.74
CA TRP A 210 -3.10 -19.25 0.90
C TRP A 210 -4.44 -18.69 0.43
N VAL A 211 -4.67 -17.41 0.70
CA VAL A 211 -5.84 -16.67 0.24
C VAL A 211 -5.40 -15.73 -0.88
N VAL A 212 -5.64 -16.16 -2.12
CA VAL A 212 -5.31 -15.44 -3.34
C VAL A 212 -6.37 -14.38 -3.60
N GLN A 213 -5.96 -13.12 -3.47
CA GLN A 213 -6.74 -11.94 -3.79
C GLN A 213 -6.71 -11.72 -5.30
N ASN A 214 -7.70 -12.29 -5.98
CA ASN A 214 -7.78 -12.33 -7.42
C ASN A 214 -8.60 -11.16 -7.97
N ASN A 215 -7.90 -10.11 -8.41
CA ASN A 215 -8.48 -8.95 -9.07
C ASN A 215 -7.96 -8.77 -10.51
N TYR A 216 -7.29 -9.80 -11.06
CA TYR A 216 -6.75 -9.83 -12.41
C TYR A 216 -5.74 -8.71 -12.72
N SER A 217 -5.01 -8.24 -11.70
CA SER A 217 -4.08 -7.12 -11.90
C SER A 217 -3.04 -6.96 -10.80
N PHE A 218 -1.92 -6.33 -11.15
CA PHE A 218 -1.11 -5.57 -10.20
C PHE A 218 -1.84 -4.28 -9.80
N ASN A 219 -2.97 -4.43 -9.09
CA ASN A 219 -4.03 -3.42 -8.99
C ASN A 219 -3.56 -2.05 -8.52
N ILE A 220 -2.80 -1.97 -7.42
CA ILE A 220 -2.29 -0.69 -6.92
C ILE A 220 -1.43 0.03 -7.98
N ILE A 221 -0.58 -0.71 -8.71
CA ILE A 221 0.26 -0.15 -9.77
C ILE A 221 -0.61 0.29 -10.95
N SER A 222 -1.61 -0.50 -11.34
CA SER A 222 -2.60 -0.14 -12.36
C SER A 222 -3.33 1.17 -12.00
N LEU A 223 -3.78 1.34 -10.76
CA LEU A 223 -4.44 2.56 -10.29
C LEU A 223 -3.50 3.78 -10.31
N TYR A 224 -2.24 3.60 -9.90
CA TYR A 224 -1.21 4.64 -10.05
C TYR A 224 -1.06 5.05 -11.51
N GLN A 225 -0.95 4.06 -12.41
CA GLN A 225 -0.72 4.36 -13.81
C GLN A 225 -1.91 5.09 -14.44
N LYS A 226 -3.12 4.61 -14.16
CA LYS A 226 -4.36 5.24 -14.61
C LYS A 226 -4.50 6.67 -14.10
N ARG A 227 -4.18 6.92 -12.82
CA ARG A 227 -4.28 8.25 -12.23
C ARG A 227 -3.29 9.26 -12.82
N HIS A 228 -2.04 8.85 -13.03
CA HIS A 228 -0.98 9.78 -13.44
C HIS A 228 -0.80 9.91 -14.95
N TRP A 229 -1.17 8.87 -15.70
CA TRP A 229 -0.91 8.81 -17.15
C TRP A 229 -2.12 8.37 -17.98
N GLU A 230 -3.30 8.20 -17.38
CA GLU A 230 -4.55 7.80 -18.06
C GLU A 230 -4.42 6.49 -18.87
N ARG A 231 -3.43 5.66 -18.52
CA ARG A 231 -3.12 4.42 -19.22
C ARG A 231 -2.65 3.36 -18.23
N MET A 232 -2.83 2.10 -18.60
CA MET A 232 -2.37 0.94 -17.84
C MET A 232 -1.52 0.08 -18.78
N ILE A 233 -0.34 -0.34 -18.34
CA ILE A 233 0.65 -1.07 -19.14
C ILE A 233 1.31 -2.13 -18.26
N GLY A 234 1.18 -3.39 -18.67
CA GLY A 234 1.82 -4.53 -18.01
C GLY A 234 1.27 -4.82 -16.61
N THR A 235 0.17 -4.19 -16.21
CA THR A 235 -0.42 -4.32 -14.87
C THR A 235 -1.71 -5.11 -14.86
N GLU A 236 -2.38 -5.25 -15.99
CA GLU A 236 -3.63 -6.00 -16.12
C GLU A 236 -3.34 -7.38 -16.70
N PHE A 237 -4.02 -8.39 -16.17
CA PHE A 237 -3.90 -9.75 -16.67
C PHE A 237 -5.11 -10.02 -17.56
N THR A 238 -4.88 -10.05 -18.87
CA THR A 238 -5.92 -10.24 -19.86
C THR A 238 -5.47 -11.18 -20.96
N ILE A 239 -6.44 -11.85 -21.59
CA ILE A 239 -6.21 -12.45 -22.90
C ILE A 239 -6.23 -11.29 -23.89
N GLU A 240 -5.06 -10.87 -24.39
CA GLU A 240 -4.89 -9.64 -25.17
C GLU A 240 -5.80 -9.59 -26.41
N ALA A 241 -5.95 -10.72 -27.11
CA ALA A 241 -6.83 -10.82 -28.28
C ALA A 241 -8.33 -10.65 -27.97
N GLU A 242 -8.75 -10.94 -26.73
CA GLU A 242 -10.16 -10.92 -26.32
C GLU A 242 -10.49 -9.72 -25.42
N GLY A 243 -9.49 -9.05 -24.85
CA GLY A 243 -9.67 -8.00 -23.85
C GLY A 243 -10.32 -8.49 -22.55
N LYS A 244 -10.36 -9.80 -22.31
CA LYS A 244 -11.00 -10.40 -21.12
C LYS A 244 -10.00 -10.57 -19.98
N PRO A 245 -10.38 -10.30 -18.73
CA PRO A 245 -9.56 -10.62 -17.56
C PRO A 245 -9.13 -12.09 -17.54
N TYR A 246 -7.90 -12.34 -17.16
CA TYR A 246 -7.29 -13.67 -17.18
C TYR A 246 -6.42 -13.91 -15.96
N ASN A 247 -6.78 -14.96 -15.23
CA ASN A 247 -5.90 -15.74 -14.39
C ASN A 247 -6.32 -17.19 -14.59
N PRO A 248 -5.43 -18.17 -14.38
CA PRO A 248 -5.88 -19.54 -14.20
C PRO A 248 -6.79 -19.63 -12.96
N ASP A 249 -7.64 -20.64 -12.89
CA ASP A 249 -8.32 -20.99 -11.63
C ASP A 249 -7.25 -21.52 -10.66
N PHE A 250 -6.88 -20.70 -9.67
CA PHE A 250 -5.81 -21.04 -8.74
C PHE A 250 -6.22 -22.19 -7.80
N ALA A 251 -7.52 -22.39 -7.56
CA ALA A 251 -8.03 -23.51 -6.79
C ALA A 251 -7.91 -24.83 -7.57
N GLU A 252 -8.20 -24.83 -8.87
CA GLU A 252 -7.95 -25.97 -9.76
C GLU A 252 -6.45 -26.31 -9.84
N LEU A 253 -5.59 -25.30 -10.02
CA LEU A 253 -4.15 -25.51 -10.02
C LEU A 253 -3.64 -26.12 -8.71
N ALA A 254 -4.18 -25.68 -7.57
CA ALA A 254 -3.84 -26.27 -6.27
C ALA A 254 -4.26 -27.74 -6.19
N ARG A 255 -5.47 -28.07 -6.64
CA ARG A 255 -5.95 -29.46 -6.72
C ARG A 255 -5.08 -30.33 -7.63
N ALA A 256 -4.65 -29.79 -8.77
CA ALA A 256 -3.72 -30.48 -9.67
C ALA A 256 -2.35 -30.75 -9.02
N CYS A 257 -1.91 -29.91 -8.08
CA CYS A 257 -0.69 -30.12 -7.29
C CYS A 257 -0.88 -31.10 -6.11
N GLY A 258 -2.10 -31.54 -5.81
CA GLY A 258 -2.42 -32.41 -4.65
C GLY A 258 -2.83 -31.65 -3.38
N ALA A 259 -2.92 -30.33 -3.43
CA ALA A 259 -3.46 -29.49 -2.36
C ALA A 259 -4.99 -29.43 -2.41
N CYS A 260 -5.61 -28.92 -1.34
CA CYS A 260 -7.00 -28.49 -1.38
C CYS A 260 -7.12 -27.15 -2.12
N GLY A 261 -8.28 -26.90 -2.72
CA GLY A 261 -8.54 -25.60 -3.33
C GLY A 261 -10.03 -25.32 -3.45
N THR A 262 -10.41 -24.07 -3.19
CA THR A 262 -11.79 -23.57 -3.36
C THR A 262 -11.75 -22.16 -3.93
N ARG A 263 -12.64 -21.90 -4.88
CA ARG A 263 -12.83 -20.57 -5.46
C ARG A 263 -14.03 -19.90 -4.79
N VAL A 264 -13.87 -18.65 -4.36
CA VAL A 264 -14.87 -17.88 -3.63
C VAL A 264 -15.20 -16.63 -4.41
N GLU A 265 -16.45 -16.49 -4.84
CA GLU A 265 -16.92 -15.34 -5.62
C GLU A 265 -17.91 -14.45 -4.85
N ARG A 266 -18.57 -15.02 -3.84
CA ARG A 266 -19.58 -14.32 -3.05
C ARG A 266 -19.11 -14.08 -1.61
N PRO A 267 -19.39 -12.91 -1.02
CA PRO A 267 -18.92 -12.58 0.32
C PRO A 267 -19.46 -13.54 1.39
N GLU A 268 -20.69 -14.05 1.27
CA GLU A 268 -21.28 -15.01 2.21
C GLU A 268 -20.55 -16.36 2.27
N ASP A 269 -19.83 -16.74 1.22
CA ASP A 269 -19.10 -18.00 1.14
C ASP A 269 -17.67 -17.89 1.73
N LEU A 270 -17.19 -16.66 1.97
CA LEU A 270 -15.80 -16.41 2.36
C LEU A 270 -15.45 -16.97 3.75
N LYS A 271 -16.23 -16.62 4.77
CA LYS A 271 -15.98 -17.09 6.14
C LYS A 271 -16.11 -18.62 6.25
N PRO A 272 -17.16 -19.28 5.72
CA PRO A 272 -17.22 -20.74 5.70
C PRO A 272 -16.02 -21.38 4.99
N ALA A 273 -15.57 -20.83 3.86
CA ALA A 273 -14.41 -21.36 3.13
C ALA A 273 -13.09 -21.21 3.93
N LEU A 274 -12.92 -20.12 4.67
CA LEU A 274 -11.77 -19.94 5.56
C LEU A 274 -11.78 -20.94 6.72
N GLU A 275 -12.93 -21.16 7.36
CA GLU A 275 -13.10 -22.13 8.44
C GLU A 275 -12.82 -23.56 7.95
N GLU A 276 -13.33 -23.92 6.77
CA GLU A 276 -13.04 -25.20 6.11
C GLU A 276 -11.55 -25.34 5.82
N ALA A 277 -10.91 -24.32 5.26
CA ALA A 277 -9.51 -24.37 4.89
C ALA A 277 -8.57 -24.57 6.10
N ILE A 278 -8.89 -23.92 7.23
CA ILE A 278 -8.17 -24.11 8.49
C ILE A 278 -8.40 -25.53 9.02
N ALA A 279 -9.65 -25.99 9.05
CA ALA A 279 -10.03 -27.30 9.58
C ALA A 279 -9.49 -28.48 8.74
N ALA A 280 -9.28 -28.28 7.44
CA ALA A 280 -8.78 -29.29 6.53
C ALA A 280 -7.39 -29.82 6.94
N ASN A 281 -6.60 -29.01 7.66
CA ASN A 281 -5.23 -29.34 8.09
C ASN A 281 -4.41 -29.97 6.95
N ARG A 282 -4.47 -29.31 5.78
CA ARG A 282 -3.80 -29.67 4.52
C ARG A 282 -3.36 -28.37 3.83
N PRO A 283 -2.39 -28.39 2.90
CA PRO A 283 -2.12 -27.23 2.05
C PRO A 283 -3.40 -26.84 1.30
N TYR A 284 -3.80 -25.57 1.37
CA TYR A 284 -5.09 -25.11 0.87
C TYR A 284 -4.96 -23.77 0.14
N VAL A 285 -5.50 -23.67 -1.08
CA VAL A 285 -5.57 -22.40 -1.83
C VAL A 285 -7.03 -21.94 -1.96
N LEU A 286 -7.32 -20.76 -1.40
CA LEU A 286 -8.56 -20.05 -1.61
C LEU A 286 -8.36 -19.00 -2.72
N ASP A 287 -8.99 -19.20 -3.87
CA ASP A 287 -9.02 -18.24 -4.97
C ASP A 287 -10.21 -17.28 -4.78
N VAL A 288 -9.97 -16.11 -4.20
CA VAL A 288 -11.01 -15.16 -3.79
C VAL A 288 -11.12 -14.05 -4.82
N ILE A 289 -12.30 -13.87 -5.42
CA ILE A 289 -12.53 -12.83 -6.41
C ILE A 289 -12.75 -11.48 -5.73
N MET A 290 -11.84 -10.56 -6.02
CA MET A 290 -11.71 -9.27 -5.33
C MET A 290 -12.07 -8.11 -6.26
N THR A 291 -12.58 -7.05 -5.65
CA THR A 291 -12.83 -5.80 -6.37
C THR A 291 -11.54 -5.15 -6.85
N GLN A 292 -11.55 -4.62 -8.08
CA GLN A 292 -10.49 -3.77 -8.63
C GLN A 292 -10.53 -2.32 -8.13
N LYS A 293 -11.56 -1.97 -7.34
CA LYS A 293 -11.74 -0.64 -6.74
C LYS A 293 -11.58 -0.76 -5.22
N PRO A 294 -10.35 -1.03 -4.72
CA PRO A 294 -10.13 -1.18 -3.30
C PRO A 294 -10.52 0.11 -2.58
N ARG A 295 -11.55 0.03 -1.74
CA ARG A 295 -11.86 1.07 -0.77
C ARG A 295 -11.05 0.76 0.48
N SER A 296 -10.11 1.65 0.82
CA SER A 296 -9.40 1.58 2.08
C SER A 296 -9.61 2.89 2.80
N ARG A 297 -9.88 2.83 4.10
CA ARG A 297 -9.78 4.03 4.93
C ARG A 297 -8.33 4.45 4.96
N ALA A 298 -8.03 5.61 4.39
CA ALA A 298 -6.69 6.17 4.42
C ALA A 298 -6.26 6.36 5.89
N SER A 299 -5.15 5.75 6.27
CA SER A 299 -4.45 6.06 7.52
C SER A 299 -2.98 6.30 7.22
N GLY A 300 -2.36 7.21 7.95
CA GLY A 300 -1.04 7.73 7.57
C GLY A 300 -1.14 8.82 6.50
N TYR A 301 0.02 9.38 6.16
CA TYR A 301 0.19 10.05 4.88
C TYR A 301 1.15 9.23 4.03
N TRP A 302 0.67 8.89 2.85
CA TRP A 302 1.39 8.23 1.77
C TRP A 302 0.87 8.82 0.48
N VAL A 303 1.70 8.88 -0.55
CA VAL A 303 1.21 9.23 -1.89
C VAL A 303 0.12 8.23 -2.36
N VAL A 304 0.13 6.99 -1.85
CA VAL A 304 -0.91 5.98 -2.17
C VAL A 304 -2.28 6.33 -1.57
N ASN A 305 -2.31 7.03 -0.44
CA ASN A 305 -3.57 7.39 0.23
C ASN A 305 -4.40 8.37 -0.60
N ASP A 306 -3.75 9.17 -1.44
CA ASP A 306 -4.48 10.05 -2.34
C ASP A 306 -5.28 9.24 -3.38
N ILE A 307 -4.81 8.03 -3.76
CA ILE A 307 -5.42 7.10 -4.73
C ILE A 307 -6.47 6.18 -4.09
N LEU A 308 -6.20 5.72 -2.86
CA LEU A 308 -7.08 4.81 -2.14
C LEU A 308 -8.23 5.52 -1.41
N SER A 309 -8.22 6.85 -1.39
CA SER A 309 -9.26 7.66 -0.75
C SER A 309 -10.64 7.37 -1.38
N PRO A 310 -11.69 7.16 -0.55
CA PRO A 310 -13.07 7.02 -1.04
C PRO A 310 -13.57 8.22 -1.86
N ALA A 311 -12.88 9.37 -1.77
CA ALA A 311 -13.21 10.59 -2.51
C ALA A 311 -12.72 10.58 -3.96
N TRP A 312 -11.87 9.63 -4.39
CA TRP A 312 -11.41 9.56 -5.77
C TRP A 312 -12.42 8.80 -6.65
N SER A 313 -12.96 9.50 -7.65
CA SER A 313 -13.97 8.97 -8.58
C SER A 313 -13.40 8.05 -9.67
N GLY A 314 -12.08 7.85 -9.71
CA GLY A 314 -11.40 7.14 -10.81
C GLY A 314 -11.04 8.03 -12.01
N GLU A 315 -11.37 9.32 -11.94
CA GLU A 315 -11.07 10.31 -12.99
C GLU A 315 -9.60 10.80 -12.92
N PRO A 316 -9.00 11.16 -14.07
CA PRO A 316 -7.62 11.65 -14.12
C PRO A 316 -7.43 12.95 -13.35
N ILE A 317 -6.24 13.12 -12.77
CA ILE A 317 -5.82 14.44 -12.33
C ILE A 317 -5.22 15.15 -13.55
N GLN A 318 -5.81 16.28 -13.96
CA GLN A 318 -5.21 17.09 -15.01
C GLN A 318 -3.88 17.68 -14.53
N VAL A 319 -2.78 17.13 -15.05
CA VAL A 319 -1.47 17.76 -14.95
C VAL A 319 -1.40 18.88 -15.99
N VAL A 320 -1.48 20.13 -15.55
CA VAL A 320 -1.41 21.29 -16.45
C VAL A 320 0.07 21.58 -16.79
N GLY A 321 0.55 20.97 -17.88
CA GLY A 321 1.63 21.47 -18.75
C GLY A 321 3.09 21.43 -18.26
N TYR A 322 3.98 20.91 -19.11
CA TYR A 322 5.44 21.06 -19.00
C TYR A 322 5.90 22.37 -19.67
N GLY A 323 6.43 23.32 -18.89
CA GLY A 323 7.09 24.51 -19.40
C GLY A 323 8.62 24.40 -19.29
N ARG A 324 9.34 24.31 -20.42
CA ARG A 324 10.79 24.63 -20.44
C ARG A 324 10.93 26.15 -20.49
N GLY A 325 11.30 26.78 -19.37
CA GLY A 325 11.49 28.23 -19.29
C GLY A 325 12.72 28.60 -18.47
N ALA A 326 13.53 29.50 -19.02
CA ALA A 326 14.84 29.95 -18.54
C ALA A 326 14.82 30.63 -17.15
N ARG A 327 16.01 30.65 -16.52
CA ARG A 327 16.31 31.32 -15.25
C ARG A 327 15.85 32.79 -15.26
N SER A 328 14.88 33.15 -14.42
CA SER A 328 14.79 34.51 -13.87
C SER A 328 14.12 34.48 -12.49
N ALA A 329 14.76 35.13 -11.52
CA ALA A 329 14.28 35.33 -10.17
C ALA A 329 13.03 36.21 -10.15
N ALA A 330 11.86 35.58 -10.19
CA ALA A 330 10.57 36.04 -9.70
C ALA A 330 9.52 35.03 -10.16
N ARG A 331 8.75 34.44 -9.23
CA ARG A 331 7.28 34.28 -9.32
C ARG A 331 6.77 33.23 -8.32
N ASP A 332 6.14 33.71 -7.26
CA ASP A 332 5.17 32.99 -6.43
C ASP A 332 3.76 33.00 -7.07
N GLU A 333 3.67 33.13 -8.40
CA GLU A 333 2.41 33.29 -9.13
C GLU A 333 2.26 32.26 -10.26
N ILE A 334 1.05 31.72 -10.41
CA ILE A 334 0.63 30.88 -11.54
C ILE A 334 -0.28 31.69 -12.46
N VAL A 335 -0.14 31.49 -13.77
CA VAL A 335 -1.06 32.04 -14.77
C VAL A 335 -2.14 31.01 -15.08
N LEU A 336 -3.39 31.35 -14.79
CA LEU A 336 -4.55 30.51 -15.03
C LEU A 336 -4.92 30.47 -16.53
N ALA A 337 -5.75 29.50 -16.93
CA ALA A 337 -6.16 29.31 -18.32
C ALA A 337 -6.94 30.50 -18.92
N ASP A 338 -7.46 31.39 -18.07
CA ASP A 338 -8.14 32.65 -18.43
C ASP A 338 -7.19 33.86 -18.48
N GLY A 339 -5.89 33.66 -18.24
CA GLY A 339 -4.87 34.70 -18.26
C GLY A 339 -4.69 35.46 -16.93
N GLN A 340 -5.46 35.15 -15.89
CA GLN A 340 -5.29 35.76 -14.57
C GLN A 340 -4.07 35.23 -13.83
N ARG A 341 -3.44 36.07 -13.01
CA ARG A 341 -2.31 35.72 -12.15
C ARG A 341 -2.80 35.56 -10.71
N ALA A 342 -2.44 34.47 -10.07
CA ALA A 342 -2.79 34.19 -8.68
C ALA A 342 -1.58 33.68 -7.89
N GLY A 343 -1.47 34.10 -6.63
CA GLY A 343 -0.43 33.70 -5.71
C GLY A 343 -0.58 32.24 -5.26
N ILE A 344 0.51 31.48 -5.27
CA ILE A 344 0.54 30.03 -5.02
C ILE A 344 0.00 29.67 -3.63
N ASP A 345 0.40 30.41 -2.58
CA ASP A 345 -0.04 30.14 -1.20
C ASP A 345 -1.53 30.37 -1.02
N GLN A 346 -2.08 31.42 -1.65
CA GLN A 346 -3.50 31.75 -1.58
C GLN A 346 -4.39 30.69 -2.26
N MET A 347 -3.89 30.05 -3.33
CA MET A 347 -4.60 28.95 -4.00
C MET A 347 -4.49 27.62 -3.23
N ARG A 348 -3.37 27.41 -2.51
CA ARG A 348 -3.15 26.23 -1.67
C ARG A 348 -4.06 26.24 -0.43
N GLU A 349 -4.20 27.39 0.23
CA GLU A 349 -5.11 27.55 1.39
C GLU A 349 -6.57 27.31 1.00
N ARG A 350 -6.95 27.63 -0.25
CA ARG A 350 -8.30 27.40 -0.79
C ARG A 350 -8.53 25.98 -1.32
N GLY A 351 -7.53 25.09 -1.22
CA GLY A 351 -7.62 23.71 -1.72
C GLY A 351 -7.73 23.61 -3.25
N GLN A 352 -7.38 24.67 -3.98
CA GLN A 352 -7.50 24.75 -5.43
C GLN A 352 -6.28 24.19 -6.16
N ILE A 353 -5.14 24.06 -5.46
CA ILE A 353 -3.93 23.44 -6.01
C ILE A 353 -3.23 22.49 -5.03
N ALA A 354 -2.54 21.49 -5.57
CA ALA A 354 -1.55 20.67 -4.85
C ALA A 354 -0.17 20.85 -5.50
N VAL A 355 0.82 21.30 -4.71
CA VAL A 355 2.19 21.52 -5.19
C VAL A 355 3.02 20.26 -4.91
N ILE A 356 3.53 19.60 -5.96
CA ILE A 356 4.31 18.35 -5.84
C ILE A 356 5.80 18.69 -5.92
N GLY A 357 6.29 19.40 -4.90
CA GLY A 357 7.71 19.67 -4.68
C GLY A 357 8.40 20.59 -5.70
N ALA A 358 9.63 20.96 -5.37
CA ALA A 358 10.57 21.61 -6.27
C ALA A 358 11.84 20.77 -6.32
N GLY A 359 12.29 20.39 -7.51
CA GLY A 359 13.50 19.60 -7.71
C GLY A 359 14.51 20.35 -8.57
N THR A 360 15.78 20.27 -8.21
CA THR A 360 16.92 20.67 -9.05
C THR A 360 17.52 19.44 -9.71
N MET A 361 17.48 19.37 -11.04
CA MET A 361 18.32 18.43 -11.79
C MET A 361 19.59 19.13 -12.26
N GLY A 362 20.74 18.47 -12.06
CA GLY A 362 22.05 18.58 -12.74
C GLY A 362 22.66 19.95 -13.06
N ASP A 363 21.87 20.87 -13.61
CA ASP A 363 22.31 22.11 -14.25
C ASP A 363 21.74 23.37 -13.54
N GLY A 364 21.26 23.23 -12.29
CA GLY A 364 20.81 24.35 -11.46
C GLY A 364 19.51 25.01 -11.93
N ILE A 365 18.60 24.26 -12.56
CA ILE A 365 17.25 24.72 -12.90
C ILE A 365 16.27 24.09 -11.89
N ALA A 366 15.57 24.93 -11.13
CA ALA A 366 14.47 24.50 -10.26
C ALA A 366 13.18 24.40 -11.10
N GLN A 367 12.53 23.25 -11.07
CA GLN A 367 11.18 23.08 -11.62
C GLN A 367 10.15 23.10 -10.49
N LEU A 368 9.11 23.91 -10.66
CA LEU A 368 7.97 23.98 -9.75
C LEU A 368 6.81 23.18 -10.34
N PHE A 369 6.24 22.24 -9.58
CA PHE A 369 5.11 21.42 -10.02
C PHE A 369 3.83 21.87 -9.31
N ALA A 370 2.85 22.42 -10.05
CA ALA A 370 1.55 22.78 -9.52
C ALA A 370 0.43 21.99 -10.22
N VAL A 371 -0.49 21.42 -9.42
CA VAL A 371 -1.70 20.71 -9.88
C VAL A 371 -2.90 21.60 -9.60
N ALA A 372 -3.79 21.87 -10.57
CA ALA A 372 -5.06 22.54 -10.32
C ALA A 372 -6.19 21.52 -10.10
N GLY A 373 -6.87 21.59 -8.96
CA GLY A 373 -8.07 20.82 -8.65
C GLY A 373 -9.33 21.65 -8.95
N PHE A 374 -10.29 21.09 -9.69
CA PHE A 374 -11.59 21.74 -9.90
C PHE A 374 -12.64 21.22 -8.93
N GLN A 375 -13.26 22.14 -8.18
CA GLN A 375 -14.61 21.97 -7.62
C GLN A 375 -15.65 22.31 -8.69
N SER A 376 -16.71 21.52 -8.72
CA SER A 376 -17.92 21.67 -9.51
C SER A 376 -18.72 22.91 -9.10
N ALA A 377 -18.86 23.88 -10.01
CA ALA A 377 -19.96 24.85 -10.01
C ALA A 377 -20.63 24.83 -11.40
N PRO A 378 -21.96 24.74 -11.51
CA PRO A 378 -22.64 24.68 -12.80
C PRO A 378 -22.64 26.06 -13.47
N GLY A 379 -22.08 26.18 -14.68
CA GLY A 379 -22.24 27.39 -15.50
C GLY A 379 -21.08 27.84 -16.39
N LEU A 380 -19.94 27.14 -16.49
CA LEU A 380 -18.83 27.54 -17.37
C LEU A 380 -18.53 26.51 -18.48
N PRO A 381 -18.21 26.95 -19.72
CA PRO A 381 -18.15 26.08 -20.89
C PRO A 381 -16.90 25.18 -20.91
N ARG A 382 -17.07 23.95 -21.44
CA ARG A 382 -15.98 22.97 -21.65
C ARG A 382 -14.91 23.51 -22.60
N ALA A 383 -13.64 23.38 -22.23
CA ALA A 383 -12.52 23.65 -23.13
C ALA A 383 -12.40 22.54 -24.19
N SER A 384 -12.27 22.93 -25.46
CA SER A 384 -11.91 22.03 -26.57
C SER A 384 -10.51 22.37 -27.09
N LEU A 385 -9.72 21.36 -27.40
CA LEU A 385 -8.38 21.51 -27.98
C LEU A 385 -8.48 21.81 -29.48
N ALA A 386 -8.21 23.05 -29.88
CA ALA A 386 -8.05 23.40 -31.29
C ALA A 386 -6.69 22.88 -31.83
N ARG A 387 -6.72 21.94 -32.77
CA ARG A 387 -5.53 21.48 -33.51
C ARG A 387 -5.06 22.57 -34.48
N ARG A 388 -3.81 23.01 -34.37
CA ARG A 388 -3.14 23.82 -35.42
C ARG A 388 -2.68 22.92 -36.58
N PRO A 389 -2.79 23.34 -37.85
CA PRO A 389 -2.26 22.56 -38.97
C PRO A 389 -0.74 22.75 -39.09
N ALA A 390 -0.02 21.66 -39.35
CA ALA A 390 1.41 21.68 -39.63
C ALA A 390 1.65 22.12 -41.09
N LYS A 391 2.48 23.16 -41.28
CA LYS A 391 3.03 23.52 -42.60
C LYS A 391 4.18 22.57 -42.95
N VAL A 392 4.09 21.98 -44.13
CA VAL A 392 5.17 21.25 -44.82
C VAL A 392 6.09 22.28 -45.49
N SER A 393 7.41 22.13 -45.34
CA SER A 393 8.37 22.61 -46.33
C SER A 393 9.44 21.56 -46.59
N SER A 394 9.78 21.42 -47.86
CA SER A 394 10.61 20.39 -48.46
C SER A 394 12.02 20.90 -48.73
N SER A 395 13.01 20.04 -48.47
CA SER A 395 14.28 19.84 -49.19
C SER A 395 15.02 18.74 -48.42
N GLY A 396 15.55 17.66 -48.96
CA GLY A 396 15.93 17.31 -50.32
C GLY A 396 17.35 16.74 -50.25
N ARG A 397 17.51 15.41 -50.26
CA ARG A 397 18.58 14.66 -50.95
C ARG A 397 18.47 13.14 -50.69
N ARG A 398 18.52 12.39 -51.78
CA ARG A 398 18.56 10.93 -51.88
C ARG A 398 20.00 10.41 -51.80
N ALA A 399 20.18 9.25 -51.16
CA ALA A 399 21.04 8.11 -51.52
C ALA A 399 20.67 7.01 -50.50
N GLY A 400 20.30 5.76 -50.81
CA GLY A 400 20.73 4.88 -51.87
C GLY A 400 21.66 3.82 -51.27
N MET A 401 21.12 2.74 -50.68
CA MET A 401 21.81 1.45 -50.59
C MET A 401 20.86 0.30 -50.23
N THR A 402 21.11 -0.83 -50.87
CA THR A 402 20.28 -2.02 -51.04
C THR A 402 20.79 -3.20 -50.18
N THR A 403 19.89 -4.18 -49.98
CA THR A 403 20.13 -5.60 -49.59
C THR A 403 20.48 -5.84 -48.11
N ARG A 404 20.12 -6.94 -47.42
CA ARG A 404 19.72 -8.31 -47.78
C ARG A 404 18.70 -8.89 -46.80
N SER A 405 17.97 -9.89 -47.29
CA SER A 405 17.15 -10.81 -46.52
C SER A 405 18.00 -11.82 -45.75
N SER A 406 17.50 -12.31 -44.62
CA SER A 406 17.84 -13.64 -44.10
C SER A 406 16.60 -14.25 -43.46
N ALA A 407 16.09 -15.29 -44.10
CA ALA A 407 15.07 -16.17 -43.58
C ALA A 407 15.57 -16.91 -42.33
N ALA A 408 14.70 -17.08 -41.35
CA ALA A 408 14.85 -18.12 -40.33
C ALA A 408 13.49 -18.84 -40.19
N THR A 409 13.56 -20.15 -40.39
CA THR A 409 12.45 -21.09 -40.45
C THR A 409 12.01 -21.51 -39.04
N ARG A 410 10.67 -21.59 -38.87
CA ARG A 410 9.82 -22.27 -37.87
C ARG A 410 10.49 -23.14 -36.79
N VAL A 411 9.97 -23.04 -35.56
CA VAL A 411 9.44 -24.21 -34.82
C VAL A 411 8.16 -23.78 -34.08
N SER A 412 7.05 -24.42 -34.43
CA SER A 412 5.79 -24.42 -33.68
C SER A 412 5.79 -25.59 -32.71
N LEU A 413 5.50 -25.36 -31.44
CA LEU A 413 5.09 -26.41 -30.52
C LEU A 413 3.79 -25.98 -29.84
N SER A 414 2.73 -26.70 -30.21
CA SER A 414 1.42 -26.70 -29.60
C SER A 414 1.35 -27.86 -28.59
N CYS A 415 1.18 -27.53 -27.32
CA CYS A 415 0.23 -28.11 -26.37
C CYS A 415 0.35 -27.36 -25.04
#